data_AF-A0A7C1R820-F1
#
_entry.id   AF-A0A7C1R820-F1
#
_cell.length_a   1.000
_cell.length_b   1.000
_cell.length_c   1.000
_cell.angle_alpha   90.00
_cell.angle_beta   90.00
_cell.angle_gamma   90.00
#
_symmetry.space_group_name_H-M   'P 1'
#
loop_
_entity.id
_entity.type
_entity.pdbx_description
1 polymer ?
#
loop_
_entity_poly.entity_id
_entity_poly.type
_entity_poly.pdbx_seq_one_letter_code
_entity_poly.pdbx_strand_id
1 'polypeptide(L)'
;MKKLKKSDLFLIIFFVIIVVVTIISFVYRDVGALLDVSNWFDVDALGTANYWTAIGIVSILCFIGAIIPIPVPYMIPVALFSGAWVAGNVNASGILITGIIFFSAISNTIGDLLDYYIGRGAEHVLSQDDQELQNRWAKIILKKPKLIPGVILIFGISPLPESLLMVPLGMVKYDVKKT
;
A
#
# COMPACT_ATOMS: atom_id res chain seq x y z
N MET A 1 -34.69 -2.62 13.44
CA MET A 1 -33.24 -2.41 13.71
C MET A 1 -32.47 -3.64 13.25
N LYS A 2 -31.46 -3.49 12.37
CA LYS A 2 -30.58 -4.60 11.96
C LYS A 2 -29.76 -5.05 13.18
N LYS A 3 -29.73 -6.36 13.48
CA LYS A 3 -28.83 -6.93 14.49
C LYS A 3 -27.38 -6.72 14.05
N LEU A 4 -26.57 -6.09 14.88
CA LEU A 4 -25.12 -5.96 14.67
C LEU A 4 -24.48 -7.35 14.65
N LYS A 5 -23.67 -7.65 13.64
CA LYS A 5 -22.87 -8.87 13.60
C LYS A 5 -21.68 -8.74 14.56
N LYS A 6 -21.11 -9.87 14.99
CA LYS A 6 -19.92 -9.88 15.85
C LYS A 6 -18.73 -9.15 15.21
N SER A 7 -18.60 -9.23 13.88
CA SER A 7 -17.63 -8.46 13.08
C SER A 7 -17.83 -6.96 13.24
N ASP A 8 -19.09 -6.50 13.19
CA ASP A 8 -19.43 -5.09 13.26
C ASP A 8 -19.13 -4.55 14.65
N LEU A 9 -19.44 -5.34 15.70
CA LEU A 9 -19.12 -5.00 17.08
C LEU A 9 -17.61 -4.88 17.31
N PHE A 10 -16.83 -5.82 16.77
CA PHE A 10 -15.37 -5.77 16.84
C PHE A 10 -14.81 -4.50 16.17
N LEU A 11 -15.28 -4.18 14.95
CA LEU A 11 -14.85 -2.99 14.23
C LEU A 11 -15.21 -1.70 14.97
N ILE A 12 -16.42 -1.64 15.57
CA ILE A 12 -16.84 -0.49 16.38
C ILE A 12 -15.94 -0.32 17.60
N ILE A 13 -15.66 -1.40 18.34
CA ILE A 13 -14.77 -1.35 19.51
C ILE A 13 -13.37 -0.90 19.11
N PHE A 14 -12.82 -1.49 18.05
CA PHE A 14 -11.50 -1.13 17.54
C PHE A 14 -11.44 0.34 17.13
N PHE A 15 -12.45 0.83 16.42
CA PHE A 15 -12.55 2.23 16.02
C PHE A 15 -12.63 3.17 17.23
N VAL A 16 -13.44 2.83 18.24
CA VAL A 16 -13.52 3.61 19.49
C VAL A 16 -12.17 3.65 20.20
N ILE A 17 -11.44 2.53 20.25
CA ILE A 17 -10.09 2.49 20.83
C ILE A 17 -9.15 3.43 20.08
N ILE A 18 -9.14 3.39 18.73
CA ILE A 18 -8.30 4.29 17.93
C ILE A 18 -8.64 5.75 18.25
N VAL A 19 -9.93 6.12 18.25
CA VAL A 19 -10.36 7.50 18.53
C VAL A 19 -9.92 7.95 19.92
N VAL A 20 -10.11 7.10 20.94
CA VAL A 20 -9.69 7.40 22.32
C VAL A 20 -8.18 7.58 22.40
N VAL A 21 -7.40 6.68 21.78
CA VAL A 21 -5.94 6.78 21.72
C VAL A 21 -5.52 8.07 21.02
N THR A 22 -6.15 8.43 19.89
CA THR A 22 -5.87 9.69 19.18
C THR A 22 -6.15 10.92 20.05
N ILE A 23 -7.27 10.94 20.77
CA ILE A 23 -7.60 12.04 21.69
C ILE A 23 -6.58 12.13 22.82
N ILE A 24 -6.22 10.99 23.44
CA ILE A 24 -5.22 10.95 24.51
C ILE A 24 -3.86 11.43 24.00
N SER A 25 -3.42 10.98 22.82
CA SER A 25 -2.17 11.43 22.19
C SER A 25 -2.17 12.92 21.88
N PHE A 26 -3.33 13.50 21.54
CA PHE A 26 -3.47 14.93 21.28
C PHE A 26 -3.44 15.76 22.58
N VAL A 27 -4.08 15.28 23.65
CA VAL A 27 -4.17 15.98 24.94
C VAL A 27 -2.87 15.85 25.75
N TYR A 28 -2.29 14.65 25.77
CA TYR A 28 -1.06 14.34 26.49
C TYR A 28 0.09 14.17 25.50
N ARG A 29 0.83 15.26 25.31
CA ARG A 29 1.95 15.30 24.35
C ARG A 29 3.00 14.23 24.61
N ASP A 30 3.21 13.83 25.87
CA ASP A 30 4.16 12.77 26.23
C ASP A 30 3.69 11.37 25.76
N VAL A 31 2.39 11.09 25.83
CA VAL A 31 1.81 9.84 25.31
C VAL A 31 1.80 9.85 23.78
N GLY A 32 1.49 11.00 23.18
CA GLY A 32 1.60 11.19 21.73
C GLY A 32 3.02 10.98 21.23
N ALA A 33 4.03 11.46 21.97
CA ALA A 33 5.44 11.21 21.65
C ALA A 33 5.77 9.72 21.73
N LEU A 34 5.37 8.98 22.77
CA LEU A 34 5.62 7.53 22.86
C LEU A 34 5.00 6.72 21.70
N LEU A 35 3.94 7.22 21.09
CA LEU A 35 3.25 6.60 19.95
C LEU A 35 3.67 7.17 18.59
N ASP A 36 4.57 8.15 18.58
CA ASP A 36 5.13 8.67 17.34
C ASP A 36 6.06 7.62 16.73
N VAL A 37 5.83 7.32 15.46
CA VAL A 37 6.66 6.41 14.67
C VAL A 37 8.11 6.92 14.66
N SER A 38 8.33 8.23 14.75
CA SER A 38 9.67 8.82 14.88
C SER A 38 10.45 8.40 16.12
N ASN A 39 9.79 7.98 17.20
CA ASN A 39 10.46 7.50 18.41
C ASN A 39 10.68 5.97 18.40
N TRP A 40 10.07 5.27 17.46
CA TRP A 40 10.24 3.83 17.27
C TRP A 40 11.43 3.52 16.35
N PHE A 41 11.91 4.52 15.61
CA PHE A 41 13.04 4.43 14.70
C PHE A 41 14.07 5.52 15.04
N ASP A 42 15.35 5.24 14.85
CA ASP A 42 16.40 6.25 15.06
C ASP A 42 16.40 7.25 13.90
N VAL A 43 15.54 8.27 13.99
CA VAL A 43 15.32 9.27 12.91
C VAL A 43 16.55 10.13 12.67
N ASP A 44 17.38 10.35 13.70
CA ASP A 44 18.64 11.07 13.56
C ASP A 44 19.63 10.27 12.69
N ALA A 45 19.70 8.95 12.87
CA ALA A 45 20.45 8.06 11.99
C ALA A 45 19.88 8.04 10.55
N LEU A 46 18.55 8.11 10.38
CA LEU A 46 17.92 8.16 9.05
C LEU A 46 18.19 9.48 8.32
N GLY A 47 18.25 10.61 9.03
CA GLY A 47 18.53 11.93 8.45
C GLY A 47 19.95 12.05 7.89
N THR A 48 20.90 11.25 8.39
CA THR A 48 22.29 11.22 7.92
C THR A 48 22.56 10.16 6.84
N ALA A 49 21.58 9.31 6.54
CA ALA A 49 21.71 8.28 5.53
C ALA A 49 21.96 8.88 4.13
N ASN A 50 22.81 8.21 3.35
CA ASN A 50 23.03 8.59 1.96
C ASN A 50 21.70 8.51 1.17
N TYR A 51 21.37 9.58 0.45
CA TYR A 51 20.15 9.69 -0.35
C TYR A 51 19.91 8.49 -1.28
N TRP A 52 20.96 7.99 -1.96
CA TRP A 52 20.83 6.85 -2.86
C TRP A 52 20.57 5.54 -2.10
N THR A 53 21.10 5.41 -0.90
CA THR A 53 20.81 4.28 -0.01
C THR A 53 19.35 4.33 0.46
N ALA A 54 18.85 5.52 0.82
CA ALA A 54 17.45 5.72 1.17
C ALA A 54 16.51 5.33 0.01
N ILE A 55 16.78 5.81 -1.20
CA ILE A 55 16.04 5.40 -2.41
C ILE A 55 16.10 3.88 -2.60
N GLY A 56 17.30 3.29 -2.56
CA GLY A 56 17.46 1.86 -2.81
C GLY A 56 16.66 1.00 -1.83
N ILE A 57 16.73 1.32 -0.53
CA ILE A 57 15.99 0.59 0.51
C ILE A 57 14.48 0.77 0.30
N VAL A 58 14.00 2.01 0.13
CA VAL A 58 12.58 2.27 -0.07
C VAL A 58 12.06 1.60 -1.33
N SER A 59 12.78 1.69 -2.44
CA SER A 59 12.42 1.03 -3.70
C SER A 59 12.29 -0.48 -3.56
N ILE A 60 13.23 -1.14 -2.87
CA ILE A 60 13.15 -2.59 -2.63
C ILE A 60 11.92 -2.92 -1.77
N LEU A 61 11.67 -2.16 -0.71
CA LEU A 61 10.55 -2.40 0.19
C LEU A 61 9.20 -2.17 -0.48
N CYS A 62 9.05 -1.12 -1.30
CA CYS A 62 7.83 -0.88 -2.08
C CYS A 62 7.62 -1.95 -3.15
N PHE A 63 8.68 -2.38 -3.84
CA PHE A 63 8.59 -3.45 -4.83
C PHE A 63 8.14 -4.78 -4.20
N ILE A 64 8.77 -5.18 -3.09
CA ILE A 64 8.40 -6.41 -2.37
C ILE A 64 7.00 -6.28 -1.77
N GLY A 65 6.69 -5.12 -1.19
CA GLY A 65 5.39 -4.82 -0.61
C GLY A 65 4.24 -4.93 -1.60
N ALA A 66 4.45 -4.48 -2.84
CA ALA A 66 3.48 -4.57 -3.93
C ALA A 66 3.18 -6.01 -4.37
N ILE A 67 4.16 -6.92 -4.30
CA ILE A 67 4.01 -8.32 -4.75
C ILE A 67 3.33 -9.20 -3.68
N ILE A 68 3.43 -8.83 -2.41
CA ILE A 68 2.92 -9.64 -1.32
C ILE A 68 1.39 -9.43 -1.23
N PRO A 69 0.56 -10.49 -1.35
CA PRO A 69 -0.91 -10.37 -1.31
C PRO A 69 -1.44 -10.22 0.13
N ILE A 70 -0.69 -9.55 1.00
CA ILE A 70 -0.99 -9.24 2.39
C ILE A 70 -0.66 -7.75 2.58
N PRO A 71 -1.49 -6.98 3.30
CA PRO A 71 -1.20 -5.58 3.55
C PRO A 71 0.13 -5.40 4.30
N VAL A 72 1.18 -5.00 3.57
CA VAL A 72 2.48 -4.63 4.11
C VAL A 72 2.55 -3.11 4.20
N PRO A 73 2.92 -2.51 5.33
CA PRO A 73 3.00 -1.05 5.47
C PRO A 73 4.29 -0.49 4.83
N TYR A 74 4.50 -0.77 3.54
CA TYR A 74 5.71 -0.41 2.78
C TYR A 74 5.88 1.10 2.56
N MET A 75 4.85 1.90 2.87
CA MET A 75 4.91 3.38 2.86
C MET A 75 5.56 3.98 4.13
N ILE A 76 5.70 3.20 5.22
CA ILE A 76 6.34 3.68 6.47
C ILE A 76 7.77 4.20 6.21
N PRO A 77 8.66 3.45 5.51
CA PRO A 77 9.99 3.94 5.16
C PRO A 77 9.99 5.28 4.40
N VAL A 78 9.06 5.47 3.46
CA VAL A 78 8.92 6.74 2.70
C VAL A 78 8.64 7.89 3.66
N ALA A 79 7.70 7.70 4.58
CA ALA A 79 7.32 8.70 5.57
C ALA A 79 8.44 9.00 6.56
N LEU A 80 9.18 7.98 7.00
CA LEU A 80 10.30 8.10 7.93
C LEU A 80 11.46 8.91 7.35
N PHE A 81 11.94 8.55 6.15
CA PHE A 81 13.02 9.30 5.49
C PHE A 81 12.59 10.74 5.18
N SER A 82 11.35 10.93 4.72
CA SER A 82 10.80 12.27 4.45
C SER A 82 10.73 13.12 5.72
N GLY A 83 10.25 12.56 6.83
CA GLY A 83 10.18 13.23 8.12
C GLY A 83 11.56 13.62 8.66
N ALA A 84 12.53 12.71 8.57
CA ALA A 84 13.92 12.95 8.97
C ALA A 84 14.54 14.14 8.23
N TRP A 85 14.35 14.23 6.91
CA TRP A 85 14.92 15.30 6.10
C TRP A 85 14.23 16.65 6.31
N VAL A 86 12.94 16.67 6.66
CA VAL A 86 12.23 17.89 7.06
C VAL A 86 12.71 18.36 8.43
N ALA A 87 12.79 17.46 9.41
CA ALA A 87 13.22 17.80 10.77
C ALA A 87 14.69 18.25 10.82
N GLY A 88 15.57 17.61 10.05
CA GLY A 88 16.99 17.98 9.91
C GLY A 88 17.25 19.26 9.10
N ASN A 89 16.20 19.94 8.62
CA ASN A 89 16.28 21.18 7.85
C ASN A 89 17.26 21.11 6.66
N VAL A 90 17.23 19.98 5.94
CA VAL A 90 18.13 19.74 4.81
C VAL A 90 17.79 20.73 3.69
N ASN A 91 18.80 21.44 3.18
CA ASN A 91 18.67 22.56 2.23
C ASN A 91 18.11 22.18 0.83
N ALA A 92 17.57 20.97 0.68
CA ALA A 92 16.92 20.43 -0.52
C ALA A 92 15.81 19.42 -0.19
N SER A 93 15.25 19.44 1.03
CA SER A 93 14.28 18.45 1.52
C SER A 93 13.13 18.19 0.54
N GLY A 94 12.57 19.24 -0.08
CA GLY A 94 11.50 19.08 -1.08
C GLY A 94 11.91 18.26 -2.33
N ILE A 95 13.14 18.43 -2.83
CA ILE A 95 13.65 17.67 -3.99
C ILE A 95 13.90 16.23 -3.60
N LEU A 96 14.49 15.99 -2.42
CA LEU A 96 14.78 14.65 -1.92
C LEU A 96 13.50 13.84 -1.68
N ILE A 97 12.48 14.48 -1.09
CA ILE A 97 11.16 13.88 -0.87
C ILE A 97 10.47 13.57 -2.21
N THR A 98 10.52 14.50 -3.17
CA THR A 98 9.93 14.25 -4.50
C THR A 98 10.63 13.08 -5.18
N GLY A 99 11.95 12.98 -5.07
CA GLY A 99 12.71 11.87 -5.63
C GLY A 99 12.39 10.53 -4.97
N ILE A 100 12.37 10.46 -3.63
CA ILE A 100 12.05 9.19 -2.95
C ILE A 100 10.62 8.73 -3.25
N ILE A 101 9.66 9.66 -3.32
CA ILE A 101 8.28 9.36 -3.74
C ILE A 101 8.26 8.82 -5.17
N PHE A 102 8.94 9.50 -6.11
CA PHE A 102 8.97 9.09 -7.50
C PHE A 102 9.56 7.69 -7.69
N PHE A 103 10.71 7.40 -7.07
CA PHE A 103 11.33 6.07 -7.16
C PHE A 103 10.52 5.00 -6.44
N SER A 104 9.90 5.32 -5.30
CA SER A 104 9.00 4.39 -4.59
C SER A 104 7.79 4.02 -5.44
N ALA A 105 7.17 5.00 -6.12
CA ALA A 105 6.01 4.78 -6.98
C ALA A 105 6.37 3.93 -8.21
N ILE A 106 7.54 4.16 -8.81
CA ILE A 106 8.04 3.33 -9.91
C ILE A 106 8.23 1.89 -9.44
N SER A 107 8.89 1.70 -8.29
CA SER A 107 9.13 0.37 -7.74
C SER A 107 7.83 -0.37 -7.41
N ASN A 108 6.83 0.34 -6.85
CA ASN A 108 5.50 -0.21 -6.62
C ASN A 108 4.83 -0.64 -7.94
N THR A 109 4.84 0.25 -8.94
CA THR A 109 4.25 -0.01 -10.26
C THR A 109 4.89 -1.23 -10.93
N ILE A 110 6.20 -1.41 -10.79
CA ILE A 110 6.90 -2.59 -11.32
C ILE A 110 6.43 -3.86 -10.60
N GLY A 111 6.22 -3.80 -9.28
CA GLY A 111 5.64 -4.90 -8.50
C GLY A 111 4.21 -5.25 -8.93
N ASP A 112 3.36 -4.24 -9.09
CA ASP A 112 1.97 -4.39 -9.56
C ASP A 112 1.91 -5.02 -10.96
N LEU A 113 2.80 -4.59 -11.86
CA LEU A 113 2.94 -5.19 -13.18
C LEU A 113 3.36 -6.65 -13.09
N LEU A 114 4.26 -6.99 -12.18
CA LEU A 114 4.67 -8.38 -11.97
C LEU A 114 3.48 -9.23 -11.50
N ASP A 115 2.66 -8.74 -10.58
CA ASP A 115 1.44 -9.42 -10.13
C ASP A 115 0.43 -9.62 -11.26
N TYR A 116 0.26 -8.61 -12.11
CA TYR A 116 -0.53 -8.75 -13.33
C TYR A 116 0.01 -9.89 -14.23
N TYR A 117 1.33 -9.97 -14.43
CA TYR A 117 1.93 -11.04 -15.23
C TYR A 117 1.83 -12.41 -14.54
N ILE A 118 1.94 -12.49 -13.22
CA ILE A 118 1.69 -13.71 -12.44
C ILE A 118 0.26 -14.17 -12.66
N GLY A 119 -0.73 -13.28 -12.56
CA GLY A 119 -2.12 -13.57 -12.85
C GLY A 119 -2.36 -14.05 -14.28
N ARG A 120 -1.68 -13.41 -15.25
CA ARG A 120 -1.74 -13.81 -16.66
C ARG A 120 -1.13 -15.20 -16.91
N GLY A 121 -0.06 -15.55 -16.18
CA GLY A 121 0.50 -16.91 -16.20
C GLY A 121 -0.42 -17.93 -15.52
N ALA A 122 -1.03 -17.56 -14.39
CA ALA A 122 -1.98 -18.39 -13.65
C ALA A 122 -3.23 -18.72 -14.48
N GLU A 123 -3.66 -17.84 -15.38
CA GLU A 123 -4.74 -18.12 -16.33
C GLU A 123 -4.51 -19.40 -17.14
N HIS A 124 -3.28 -19.64 -17.58
CA HIS A 124 -2.97 -20.81 -18.39
C HIS A 124 -3.18 -22.11 -17.61
N VAL A 125 -2.82 -22.11 -16.31
CA VAL A 125 -2.98 -23.26 -15.41
C VAL A 125 -4.45 -23.41 -14.99
N LEU A 126 -5.09 -22.33 -14.55
CA LEU A 126 -6.48 -22.34 -14.07
C LEU A 126 -7.50 -22.62 -15.17
N SER A 127 -7.20 -22.30 -16.44
CA SER A 127 -8.08 -22.67 -17.55
C SER A 127 -8.24 -24.19 -17.73
N GLN A 128 -7.32 -24.98 -17.17
CA GLN A 128 -7.33 -26.43 -17.18
C GLN A 128 -7.99 -27.01 -15.92
N ASP A 129 -7.75 -26.40 -14.76
CA ASP A 129 -8.20 -26.95 -13.46
C ASP A 129 -9.54 -26.37 -12.95
N ASP A 130 -9.79 -25.06 -13.13
CA ASP A 130 -10.96 -24.37 -12.57
C ASP A 130 -11.41 -23.18 -13.44
N GLN A 131 -12.08 -23.51 -14.55
CA GLN A 131 -12.69 -22.52 -15.44
C GLN A 131 -13.80 -21.71 -14.76
N GLU A 132 -14.44 -22.22 -13.70
CA GLU A 132 -15.52 -21.51 -13.04
C GLU A 132 -15.00 -20.28 -12.29
N LEU A 133 -13.87 -20.41 -11.59
CA LEU A 133 -13.19 -19.31 -10.90
C LEU A 133 -12.81 -18.20 -11.89
N GLN A 134 -12.21 -18.55 -13.03
CA GLN A 134 -11.85 -17.59 -14.08
C GLN A 134 -13.10 -16.86 -14.61
N ASN A 135 -14.17 -17.61 -14.87
CA ASN A 135 -15.44 -17.06 -15.36
C ASN A 135 -16.09 -16.10 -14.36
N ARG A 136 -15.94 -16.32 -13.05
CA ARG A 136 -16.47 -15.42 -12.01
C ARG A 136 -15.75 -14.07 -12.02
N TRP A 137 -14.41 -14.08 -12.04
CA TRP A 137 -13.61 -12.85 -12.12
C TRP A 137 -13.87 -12.10 -13.42
N ALA A 138 -13.92 -12.82 -14.55
CA ALA A 138 -14.26 -12.24 -15.85
C ALA A 138 -15.63 -11.57 -15.82
N LYS A 139 -16.66 -12.22 -15.27
CA LYS A 139 -18.00 -11.63 -15.12
C LYS A 139 -18.01 -10.36 -14.27
N ILE A 140 -17.20 -10.28 -13.21
CA ILE A 140 -17.15 -9.09 -12.34
C ILE A 140 -16.42 -7.95 -13.04
N ILE A 141 -15.22 -8.21 -13.55
CA ILE A 141 -14.31 -7.20 -14.12
C ILE A 141 -14.86 -6.68 -15.46
N LEU A 142 -15.31 -7.58 -16.34
CA LEU A 142 -15.81 -7.21 -17.68
C LEU A 142 -17.22 -6.63 -17.66
N LYS A 143 -17.95 -6.68 -16.54
CA LYS A 143 -19.26 -6.04 -16.43
C LYS A 143 -19.16 -4.51 -16.48
N LYS A 144 -18.08 -3.93 -15.92
CA LYS A 144 -17.84 -2.48 -15.90
C LYS A 144 -16.35 -2.17 -16.08
N PRO A 145 -15.75 -2.46 -17.24
CA PRO A 145 -14.31 -2.33 -17.46
C PRO A 145 -13.82 -0.88 -17.34
N LYS A 146 -14.69 0.11 -17.57
CA LYS A 146 -14.37 1.54 -17.41
C LYS A 146 -14.23 1.99 -15.95
N LEU A 147 -14.74 1.22 -14.98
CA LEU A 147 -14.59 1.54 -13.55
C LEU A 147 -13.28 1.01 -12.97
N ILE A 148 -12.62 0.05 -13.64
CA ILE A 148 -11.40 -0.60 -13.14
C ILE A 148 -10.29 0.42 -12.81
N PRO A 149 -9.97 1.43 -13.63
CA PRO A 149 -8.96 2.43 -13.25
C PRO A 149 -9.32 3.17 -11.95
N GLY A 150 -10.61 3.47 -11.74
CA GLY A 150 -11.09 4.09 -10.51
C GLY A 150 -11.00 3.14 -9.30
N VAL A 151 -11.20 1.83 -9.50
CA VAL A 151 -11.01 0.82 -8.46
C VAL A 151 -9.53 0.68 -8.10
N ILE A 152 -8.63 0.67 -9.07
CA ILE A 152 -7.17 0.68 -8.84
C ILE A 152 -6.78 1.88 -8.00
N LEU A 153 -7.29 3.08 -8.32
CA LEU A 153 -7.03 4.28 -7.53
C LEU A 153 -7.57 4.17 -6.10
N ILE A 154 -8.76 3.60 -5.90
CA ILE A 154 -9.31 3.34 -4.56
C ILE A 154 -8.42 2.36 -3.79
N PHE A 155 -7.87 1.35 -4.47
CA PHE A 155 -6.94 0.39 -3.85
C PHE A 155 -5.65 1.09 -3.43
N GLY A 156 -5.05 1.92 -4.29
CA GLY A 156 -3.79 2.63 -3.98
C GLY A 156 -3.91 3.70 -2.88
N ILE A 157 -5.10 4.21 -2.59
CA ILE A 157 -5.34 5.07 -1.41
C ILE A 157 -5.75 4.28 -0.17
N SER A 158 -6.07 3.00 -0.33
CA SER A 158 -6.49 2.13 0.76
C SER A 158 -5.30 1.31 1.27
N PRO A 159 -5.36 0.79 2.51
CA PRO A 159 -4.34 -0.14 2.99
C PRO A 159 -4.53 -1.57 2.43
N LEU A 160 -5.29 -1.74 1.34
CA LEU A 160 -5.52 -3.05 0.73
C LEU A 160 -4.36 -3.41 -0.21
N PRO A 161 -3.89 -4.67 -0.22
CA PRO A 161 -2.85 -5.07 -1.14
C PRO A 161 -3.34 -5.02 -2.59
N GLU A 162 -2.64 -4.27 -3.44
CA GLU A 162 -2.96 -4.13 -4.86
C GLU A 162 -2.92 -5.47 -5.62
N SER A 163 -2.11 -6.45 -5.16
CA SER A 163 -2.06 -7.81 -5.69
C SER A 163 -3.42 -8.49 -5.78
N LEU A 164 -4.32 -8.21 -4.82
CA LEU A 164 -5.69 -8.77 -4.81
C LEU A 164 -6.51 -8.32 -6.01
N LEU A 165 -6.14 -7.21 -6.64
CA LEU A 165 -6.76 -6.67 -7.83
C LEU A 165 -5.94 -7.00 -9.08
N MET A 166 -4.62 -6.81 -9.04
CA MET A 166 -3.73 -6.99 -10.19
C MET A 166 -3.69 -8.44 -10.67
N VAL A 167 -3.65 -9.43 -9.77
CA VAL A 167 -3.63 -10.85 -10.14
C VAL A 167 -4.93 -11.23 -10.90
N PRO A 168 -6.15 -10.96 -10.38
CA PRO A 168 -7.37 -11.20 -11.16
C PRO A 168 -7.46 -10.43 -12.48
N LEU A 169 -6.95 -9.21 -12.55
CA LEU A 169 -6.89 -8.43 -13.81
C LEU A 169 -5.99 -9.13 -14.84
N GLY A 170 -4.85 -9.65 -14.41
CA GLY A 170 -3.96 -10.51 -15.19
C GLY A 170 -4.66 -11.76 -15.69
N MET A 171 -5.37 -12.45 -14.79
CA MET A 171 -6.10 -13.69 -15.10
C MET A 171 -7.17 -13.49 -16.18
N VAL A 172 -7.80 -12.32 -16.26
CA VAL A 172 -8.81 -12.03 -17.28
C VAL A 172 -8.23 -11.31 -18.50
N LYS A 173 -6.90 -11.16 -18.58
CA LYS A 173 -6.19 -10.46 -19.66
C LYS A 173 -6.71 -9.04 -19.88
N TYR A 174 -7.01 -8.33 -18.80
CA TYR A 174 -7.42 -6.93 -18.88
C TYR A 174 -6.31 -6.08 -19.54
N ASP A 175 -6.69 -5.07 -20.32
CA ASP A 175 -5.73 -4.28 -21.09
C ASP A 175 -4.76 -3.54 -20.15
N VAL A 176 -3.48 -3.91 -20.19
CA VAL A 176 -2.41 -3.34 -19.34
C VAL A 176 -2.31 -1.82 -19.49
N LYS A 177 -2.67 -1.26 -20.64
CA LYS A 177 -2.64 0.20 -20.84
C LYS A 177 -3.75 0.94 -20.10
N LYS A 178 -4.75 0.20 -19.61
CA LYS A 178 -5.89 0.70 -18.84
C LYS A 178 -5.79 0.32 -17.36
N THR A 179 -4.79 -0.47 -17.00
CA THR A 179 -4.38 -0.75 -15.63
C THR A 179 -3.50 0.39 -15.16
#